data_AF-A0AAV0UR52-F1
#
_entry.id   AF-A0AAV0UR52-F1
#
_cell.length_a   1.000
_cell.length_b   1.000
_cell.length_c   1.000
_cell.angle_alpha   90.00
_cell.angle_beta   90.00
_cell.angle_gamma   90.00
#
_symmetry.space_group_name_H-M   'P 1'
#
loop_
_entity.id
_entity.type
_entity.pdbx_description
1 polymer ?
#
loop_
_entity_poly.entity_id
_entity_poly.type
_entity_poly.pdbx_seq_one_letter_code
_entity_poly.pdbx_strand_id
1 'polypeptide(L)'
;MEAWVTDKVASLHLDASVYVEYALSLLQDEDFDISERVETVISVFRSAADGLVASDVVDGLLDASTMTLDVKNMLQGQVEQSKMEEALEVAAKKLKDLEIREQQLMETEEAAARAHEKMTERLKHMTRQELAAREHLISEYGFTLMFEFDEDGNVVKIKDKDKSVEDVGPGNTNKHRVQQAQQAVREKMKTEHDKKVKYEKELLAKDKARKDKAKKRTVKREKQRGCG
;
A
#
# COMPACT_ATOMS: atom_id res chain seq x y z
N MET A 1 -12.27 -29.05 10.49
CA MET A 1 -12.82 -29.20 11.85
C MET A 1 -14.13 -29.99 11.85
N GLU A 2 -15.16 -29.56 11.12
CA GLU A 2 -16.46 -30.26 11.03
C GLU A 2 -16.36 -31.75 10.70
N ALA A 3 -15.62 -32.12 9.65
CA ALA A 3 -15.44 -33.53 9.28
C ALA A 3 -14.81 -34.37 10.40
N TRP A 4 -13.88 -33.79 11.17
CA TRP A 4 -13.24 -34.47 12.30
C TRP A 4 -14.19 -34.65 13.48
N VAL A 5 -15.01 -33.65 13.80
CA VAL A 5 -16.05 -33.77 14.82
C VAL A 5 -17.08 -34.82 14.40
N THR A 6 -17.48 -34.82 13.13
CA THR A 6 -18.44 -35.79 12.57
C THR A 6 -17.93 -37.22 12.68
N ASP A 7 -16.65 -37.45 12.40
CA ASP A 7 -16.01 -38.76 12.53
C ASP A 7 -16.00 -39.27 13.99
N LYS A 8 -15.70 -38.37 14.95
CA LYS A 8 -15.75 -38.69 16.39
C LYS A 8 -17.17 -39.01 16.87
N VAL A 9 -18.14 -38.21 16.46
CA VAL A 9 -19.57 -38.40 16.80
C VAL A 9 -20.10 -39.71 16.22
N ALA A 10 -19.76 -40.03 14.96
CA ALA A 10 -20.13 -41.28 14.31
C ALA A 10 -19.51 -42.49 15.01
N SER A 11 -18.23 -42.40 15.40
CA SER A 11 -17.52 -43.48 16.12
C SER A 11 -18.12 -43.76 17.50
N LEU A 12 -18.76 -42.77 18.12
CA LEU A 12 -19.46 -42.90 19.41
C LEU A 12 -20.93 -43.31 19.26
N HIS A 13 -21.42 -43.55 18.04
CA HIS A 13 -22.82 -43.84 17.75
C HIS A 13 -23.79 -42.76 18.26
N LEU A 14 -23.33 -41.50 18.27
CA LEU A 14 -24.12 -40.34 18.67
C LEU A 14 -24.82 -39.71 17.47
N ASP A 15 -25.91 -38.97 17.73
CA ASP A 15 -26.65 -38.26 16.68
C ASP A 15 -25.82 -37.09 16.12
N ALA A 16 -25.42 -37.21 14.87
CA ALA A 16 -24.64 -36.20 14.16
C ALA A 16 -25.32 -34.84 14.11
N SER A 17 -26.66 -34.79 14.02
CA SER A 17 -27.40 -33.54 13.89
C SER A 17 -27.35 -32.68 15.15
N VAL A 18 -27.20 -33.30 16.33
CA VAL A 18 -27.20 -32.61 17.62
C VAL A 18 -25.77 -32.34 18.09
N TYR A 19 -24.92 -33.37 18.03
CA TYR A 19 -23.61 -33.31 18.69
C TYR A 19 -22.52 -32.66 17.85
N VAL A 20 -22.63 -32.66 16.51
CA VAL A 20 -21.63 -32.02 15.64
C VAL A 20 -21.69 -30.50 15.75
N GLU A 21 -22.88 -29.90 15.60
CA GLU A 21 -23.04 -28.45 15.70
C GLU A 21 -22.69 -27.94 17.11
N TYR A 22 -23.14 -28.67 18.14
CA TYR A 22 -22.84 -28.31 19.51
C TYR A 22 -21.33 -28.36 19.82
N ALA A 23 -20.66 -29.46 19.47
CA ALA A 23 -19.21 -29.56 19.69
C ALA A 23 -18.42 -28.55 18.85
N LEU A 24 -18.85 -28.25 17.62
CA LEU A 24 -18.23 -27.20 16.83
C LEU A 24 -18.34 -25.82 17.48
N SER A 25 -19.51 -25.49 18.02
CA SER A 25 -19.71 -24.21 18.73
C SER A 25 -18.75 -24.06 19.91
N LEU A 26 -18.56 -25.13 20.70
CA LEU A 26 -17.61 -25.14 21.83
C LEU A 26 -16.16 -25.08 21.39
N LEU A 27 -15.76 -25.77 20.31
CA LEU A 27 -14.36 -25.78 19.86
C LEU A 27 -13.96 -24.45 19.21
N GLN A 28 -14.91 -23.75 18.60
CA GLN A 28 -14.69 -22.45 17.95
C GLN A 28 -14.77 -21.27 18.91
N ASP A 29 -15.31 -21.45 20.13
CA ASP A 29 -15.50 -20.38 21.10
C ASP A 29 -14.18 -19.76 21.56
N GLU A 30 -13.84 -18.57 21.06
CA GLU A 30 -12.55 -17.91 21.31
C GLU A 30 -12.30 -17.51 22.77
N ASP A 31 -13.33 -17.51 23.63
CA ASP A 31 -13.23 -16.99 25.00
C ASP A 31 -12.49 -17.93 25.96
N PHE A 32 -12.41 -19.23 25.65
CA PHE A 32 -11.80 -20.26 26.52
C PHE A 32 -10.49 -20.80 25.96
N ASP A 33 -9.63 -21.43 26.76
CA ASP A 33 -8.45 -22.12 26.21
C ASP A 33 -8.85 -23.37 25.40
N ILE A 34 -8.05 -23.76 24.40
CA ILE A 34 -8.33 -24.94 23.57
C ILE A 34 -8.45 -26.20 24.45
N SER A 35 -7.61 -26.31 25.48
CA SER A 35 -7.63 -27.44 26.40
C SER A 35 -8.97 -27.53 27.13
N GLU A 36 -9.50 -26.40 27.63
CA GLU A 36 -10.79 -26.32 28.33
C GLU A 36 -11.96 -26.63 27.41
N ARG A 37 -11.93 -26.12 26.17
CA ARG A 37 -12.94 -26.42 25.14
C ARG A 37 -12.98 -27.92 24.83
N VAL A 38 -11.82 -28.53 24.62
CA VAL A 38 -11.68 -29.95 24.32
C VAL A 38 -12.14 -30.80 25.51
N GLU A 39 -11.77 -30.46 26.73
CA GLU A 39 -12.25 -31.15 27.94
C GLU A 39 -13.77 -31.07 28.09
N THR A 40 -14.36 -29.92 27.78
CA THR A 40 -15.82 -29.74 27.81
C THR A 40 -16.50 -30.64 26.77
N VAL A 41 -15.98 -30.70 25.55
CA VAL A 41 -16.50 -31.59 24.50
C VAL A 41 -16.34 -33.06 24.87
N ILE A 42 -15.18 -33.45 25.43
CA ILE A 42 -14.96 -34.81 25.91
C ILE A 42 -15.97 -35.17 27.01
N SER A 43 -16.21 -34.27 27.96
CA SER A 43 -17.19 -34.48 29.03
C SER A 43 -18.60 -34.71 28.48
N VAL A 44 -19.02 -33.90 27.50
CA VAL A 44 -20.33 -34.02 26.84
C VAL A 44 -20.43 -35.34 26.07
N PHE A 45 -19.42 -35.68 25.27
CA PHE A 45 -19.41 -36.90 24.47
C PHE A 45 -19.35 -38.16 25.34
N ARG A 46 -18.58 -38.14 26.44
CA ARG A 46 -18.49 -39.25 27.38
C ARG A 46 -19.81 -39.48 28.12
N SER A 47 -20.48 -38.41 28.52
CA SER A 47 -21.82 -38.47 29.12
C SER A 47 -22.86 -39.00 28.13
N ALA A 48 -22.82 -38.54 26.88
CA ALA A 48 -23.77 -38.95 25.85
C ALA A 48 -23.54 -40.40 25.38
N ALA A 49 -22.28 -40.86 25.34
CA ALA A 49 -21.91 -42.20 24.92
C ALA A 49 -22.04 -43.26 26.04
N ASP A 50 -22.41 -42.85 27.26
CA ASP A 50 -22.55 -43.76 28.40
C ASP A 50 -23.58 -44.86 28.11
N GLY A 51 -23.15 -46.11 28.25
CA GLY A 51 -23.95 -47.29 27.93
C GLY A 51 -24.16 -47.58 26.43
N LEU A 52 -23.73 -46.70 25.52
CA LEU A 52 -23.80 -46.93 24.06
C LEU A 52 -22.53 -47.60 23.53
N VAL A 53 -21.38 -47.25 24.11
CA VAL A 53 -20.05 -47.71 23.69
C VAL A 53 -19.26 -48.19 24.90
N ALA A 54 -18.38 -49.18 24.71
CA ALA A 54 -17.54 -49.70 25.77
C ALA A 54 -16.53 -48.63 26.27
N SER A 55 -16.27 -48.60 27.58
CA SER A 55 -15.46 -47.54 28.21
C SER A 55 -14.04 -47.45 27.65
N ASP A 56 -13.44 -48.58 27.29
CA ASP A 56 -12.13 -48.66 26.66
C ASP A 56 -12.09 -48.02 25.28
N VAL A 57 -13.16 -48.17 24.50
CA VAL A 57 -13.30 -47.51 23.19
C VAL A 57 -13.48 -46.00 23.38
N VAL A 58 -14.28 -45.56 24.36
CA VAL A 58 -14.46 -44.14 24.67
C VAL A 58 -13.14 -43.50 25.10
N ASP A 59 -12.39 -44.16 25.99
CA ASP A 59 -11.11 -43.66 26.50
C ASP A 59 -10.03 -43.59 25.42
N GLY A 60 -10.02 -44.54 24.48
CA GLY A 60 -9.11 -44.51 23.34
C GLY A 60 -9.47 -43.44 22.30
N LEU A 61 -10.77 -43.14 22.13
CA LEU A 61 -11.24 -42.19 21.13
C LEU A 61 -11.21 -40.73 21.61
N LEU A 62 -11.47 -40.53 22.90
CA LEU A 62 -11.59 -39.24 23.59
C LEU A 62 -10.40 -38.95 24.50
N ASP A 63 -9.19 -39.02 23.94
CA ASP A 63 -7.98 -38.62 24.67
C ASP A 63 -7.76 -37.10 24.57
N ALA A 64 -7.68 -36.45 25.73
CA ALA A 64 -7.57 -34.99 25.82
C ALA A 64 -6.29 -34.46 25.16
N SER A 65 -5.17 -35.19 25.26
CA SER A 65 -3.89 -34.73 24.72
C SER A 65 -3.87 -34.72 23.19
N THR A 66 -4.37 -35.79 22.58
CA THR A 66 -4.47 -35.95 21.12
C THR A 66 -5.51 -35.02 20.54
N MET A 67 -6.69 -34.92 21.15
CA MET A 67 -7.75 -34.02 20.67
C MET A 67 -7.32 -32.55 20.76
N THR A 68 -6.63 -32.15 21.83
CA THR A 68 -6.09 -30.79 21.97
C THR A 68 -5.07 -30.48 20.87
N LEU A 69 -4.18 -31.44 20.57
CA LEU A 69 -3.21 -31.29 19.50
C LEU A 69 -3.88 -31.19 18.12
N ASP A 70 -4.85 -32.05 17.84
CA ASP A 70 -5.61 -32.07 16.58
C ASP A 70 -6.36 -30.75 16.36
N VAL A 71 -7.12 -30.29 17.36
CA VAL A 71 -7.87 -29.04 17.29
C VAL A 71 -6.93 -27.85 17.09
N LYS A 72 -5.80 -27.82 17.81
CA LYS A 72 -4.78 -26.79 17.64
C LYS A 72 -4.21 -26.77 16.22
N ASN A 73 -3.88 -27.92 15.65
CA ASN A 73 -3.36 -28.03 14.29
C ASN A 73 -4.41 -27.57 13.26
N MET A 74 -5.68 -27.92 13.46
CA MET A 74 -6.76 -27.49 12.57
C MET A 74 -7.01 -25.99 12.62
N LEU A 75 -7.01 -25.39 13.82
CA LEU A 75 -7.15 -23.94 13.99
C LEU A 75 -5.96 -23.19 13.38
N GLN A 76 -4.73 -23.68 13.58
CA GLN A 76 -3.55 -23.12 12.93
C GLN A 76 -3.65 -23.19 11.40
N GLY A 77 -4.07 -24.34 10.86
CA GLY A 77 -4.30 -24.51 9.42
C GLY A 77 -5.36 -23.55 8.87
N GLN A 78 -6.46 -23.31 9.59
CA GLN A 78 -7.47 -22.32 9.19
C GLN A 78 -6.92 -20.89 9.17
N VAL A 79 -6.14 -20.52 10.19
CA VAL A 79 -5.50 -19.20 10.25
C VAL A 79 -4.47 -19.00 9.13
N GLU A 80 -3.75 -20.05 8.75
CA GLU A 80 -2.81 -19.98 7.63
C GLU A 80 -3.53 -19.88 6.28
N GLN A 81 -4.62 -20.63 6.10
CA GLN A 81 -5.46 -20.55 4.91
C GLN A 81 -6.08 -19.16 4.75
N SER A 82 -6.67 -18.59 5.82
CA SER A 82 -7.26 -17.25 5.74
C SER A 82 -6.22 -16.18 5.39
N LYS A 83 -5.02 -16.24 5.97
CA LYS A 83 -3.91 -15.35 5.62
C LYS A 83 -3.48 -15.49 4.16
N MET A 84 -3.46 -16.71 3.64
CA MET A 84 -3.10 -16.97 2.25
C MET A 84 -4.17 -16.41 1.30
N GLU A 85 -5.45 -16.59 1.62
CA GLU A 85 -6.56 -16.04 0.85
C GLU A 85 -6.56 -14.51 0.85
N GLU A 86 -6.36 -13.87 2.00
CA GLU A 86 -6.23 -12.41 2.11
C GLU A 86 -5.04 -11.90 1.29
N ALA A 87 -3.90 -12.59 1.34
CA ALA A 87 -2.72 -12.22 0.56
C ALA A 87 -2.98 -12.32 -0.95
N LEU A 88 -3.71 -13.35 -1.39
CA LEU A 88 -4.10 -13.54 -2.78
C LEU A 88 -5.07 -12.44 -3.22
N GLU A 89 -6.05 -12.09 -2.40
CA GLU A 89 -7.01 -11.02 -2.71
C GLU A 89 -6.31 -9.66 -2.85
N VAL A 90 -5.37 -9.35 -1.96
CA VAL A 90 -4.56 -8.13 -2.05
C VAL A 90 -3.69 -8.13 -3.31
N ALA A 91 -3.09 -9.27 -3.68
CA ALA A 91 -2.31 -9.39 -4.91
C ALA A 91 -3.18 -9.18 -6.16
N ALA A 92 -4.39 -9.77 -6.17
CA ALA A 92 -5.34 -9.61 -7.27
C ALA A 92 -5.80 -8.15 -7.44
N LYS A 93 -6.06 -7.43 -6.34
CA LYS A 93 -6.40 -6.00 -6.37
C LYS A 93 -5.25 -5.18 -6.96
N LYS A 94 -4.01 -5.44 -6.52
CA LYS A 94 -2.81 -4.75 -7.04
C LYS A 94 -2.61 -4.98 -8.54
N LEU A 95 -2.86 -6.19 -9.03
CA LEU A 95 -2.75 -6.48 -10.47
C LEU A 95 -3.78 -5.68 -11.27
N LYS A 96 -5.04 -5.63 -10.82
CA LYS A 96 -6.08 -4.82 -11.47
C LYS A 96 -5.73 -3.32 -11.49
N ASP A 97 -5.21 -2.79 -10.38
CA ASP A 97 -4.79 -1.39 -10.32
C ASP A 97 -3.64 -1.08 -11.29
N LEU A 98 -2.70 -2.02 -11.47
CA LEU A 98 -1.62 -1.88 -12.45
C LEU A 98 -2.14 -1.92 -13.89
N GLU A 99 -3.06 -2.83 -14.20
CA GLU A 99 -3.70 -2.93 -15.52
C GLU A 99 -4.44 -1.64 -15.89
N ILE A 100 -5.21 -1.07 -14.95
CA ILE A 100 -5.92 0.20 -15.16
C ILE A 100 -4.92 1.33 -15.43
N ARG A 101 -3.81 1.38 -14.68
CA ARG A 101 -2.78 2.40 -14.86
C ARG A 101 -2.08 2.28 -16.21
N GLU A 102 -1.81 1.06 -16.65
CA GLU A 102 -1.21 0.80 -17.96
C GLU A 102 -2.15 1.22 -19.10
N GLN A 103 -3.44 0.90 -18.99
CA GLN A 103 -4.46 1.36 -19.95
C GLN A 103 -4.53 2.89 -20.01
N GLN A 104 -4.53 3.57 -18.87
CA GLN A 104 -4.52 5.04 -18.82
C GLN A 104 -3.26 5.62 -19.48
N LEU A 105 -2.09 5.01 -19.27
CA LEU A 105 -0.86 5.46 -19.91
C LEU A 105 -0.94 5.30 -21.44
N MET A 106 -1.40 4.14 -21.92
CA MET A 106 -1.59 3.89 -23.35
C MET A 106 -2.57 4.90 -23.97
N GLU A 107 -3.72 5.14 -23.33
CA GLU A 107 -4.69 6.13 -23.80
C GLU A 107 -4.10 7.55 -23.87
N THR A 108 -3.30 7.94 -22.89
CA THR A 108 -2.64 9.25 -22.89
C THR A 108 -1.57 9.37 -23.97
N GLU A 109 -0.80 8.30 -24.23
CA GLU A 109 0.21 8.26 -25.27
C GLU A 109 -0.44 8.30 -26.66
N GLU A 110 -1.50 7.53 -26.88
CA GLU A 110 -2.27 7.56 -28.13
C GLU A 110 -2.93 8.93 -28.37
N ALA A 111 -3.45 9.58 -27.31
CA ALA A 111 -3.99 10.92 -27.41
C ALA A 111 -2.91 11.95 -27.77
N ALA A 112 -1.72 11.84 -27.17
CA ALA A 112 -0.58 12.69 -27.47
C ALA A 112 -0.08 12.50 -28.91
N ALA A 113 0.01 11.25 -29.37
CA ALA A 113 0.40 10.92 -30.74
C ALA A 113 -0.58 11.52 -31.76
N ARG A 114 -1.90 11.35 -31.54
CA ARG A 114 -2.94 11.95 -32.40
C ARG A 114 -2.90 13.48 -32.39
N ALA A 115 -2.62 14.10 -31.24
CA ALA A 115 -2.48 15.56 -31.15
C ALA A 115 -1.24 16.05 -31.91
N HIS A 116 -0.12 15.34 -31.80
CA HIS A 116 1.11 15.62 -32.54
C HIS A 116 0.88 15.48 -34.05
N GLU A 117 0.25 14.40 -34.50
CA GLU A 117 -0.07 14.18 -35.91
C GLU A 117 -0.92 15.34 -36.47
N LYS A 118 -2.03 15.69 -35.81
CA LYS A 118 -2.87 16.85 -36.18
C LYS A 118 -2.09 18.16 -36.23
N MET A 119 -1.16 18.37 -35.30
CA MET A 119 -0.29 19.56 -35.31
C MET A 119 0.63 19.55 -36.54
N THR A 120 1.25 18.41 -36.85
CA THR A 120 2.14 18.28 -38.02
C THR A 120 1.38 18.43 -39.34
N GLU A 121 0.18 17.89 -39.45
CA GLU A 121 -0.69 18.09 -40.62
C GLU A 121 -1.07 19.56 -40.79
N ARG A 122 -1.47 20.22 -39.69
CA ARG A 122 -1.76 21.65 -39.72
C ARG A 122 -0.57 22.46 -40.21
N LEU A 123 0.65 22.14 -39.76
CA LEU A 123 1.87 22.80 -40.21
C LEU A 123 2.16 22.57 -41.71
N LYS A 124 1.89 21.36 -42.23
CA LYS A 124 2.07 21.04 -43.67
C LYS A 124 1.13 21.85 -44.57
N HIS A 125 -0.06 22.22 -44.09
CA HIS A 125 -1.06 22.98 -44.84
C HIS A 125 -0.94 24.51 -44.70
N MET A 126 0.01 25.01 -43.90
CA MET A 126 0.22 26.46 -43.77
C MET A 126 0.98 27.02 -44.98
N THR A 127 0.58 28.22 -45.41
CA THR A 127 1.28 28.94 -46.47
C THR A 127 2.60 29.55 -45.96
N ARG A 128 3.50 29.90 -46.89
CA ARG A 128 4.82 30.47 -46.55
C ARG A 128 4.74 31.77 -45.76
N GLN A 129 3.72 32.61 -46.00
CA GLN A 129 3.49 33.84 -45.25
C GLN A 129 2.99 33.57 -43.82
N GLU A 130 2.12 32.58 -43.64
CA GLU A 130 1.61 32.19 -42.32
C GLU A 130 2.69 31.51 -41.47
N LEU A 131 3.57 30.71 -42.09
CA LEU A 131 4.74 30.13 -41.42
C LEU A 131 5.70 31.21 -40.93
N ALA A 132 5.98 32.23 -41.76
CA ALA A 132 6.82 33.35 -41.38
C ALA A 132 6.20 34.19 -40.26
N ALA A 133 4.89 34.44 -40.29
CA ALA A 133 4.18 35.14 -39.21
C ALA A 133 4.19 34.33 -37.89
N ARG A 134 4.07 33.00 -37.97
CA ARG A 134 4.21 32.10 -36.82
C ARG A 134 5.63 32.13 -36.26
N GLU A 135 6.64 32.06 -37.11
CA GLU A 135 8.05 32.12 -36.69
C GLU A 135 8.39 33.48 -36.08
N HIS A 136 7.86 34.57 -36.63
CA HIS A 136 7.96 35.91 -36.05
C HIS A 136 7.32 35.97 -34.66
N LEU A 137 6.10 35.46 -34.49
CA LEU A 137 5.44 35.39 -33.18
C LEU A 137 6.19 34.49 -32.19
N ILE A 138 6.78 33.38 -32.64
CA ILE A 138 7.64 32.51 -31.82
C ILE A 138 8.97 33.22 -31.49
N SER A 139 9.50 34.07 -32.36
CA SER A 139 10.71 34.83 -32.08
C SER A 139 10.43 36.01 -31.13
N GLU A 140 9.26 36.66 -31.26
CA GLU A 140 8.88 37.82 -30.43
C GLU A 140 8.36 37.42 -29.05
N TYR A 141 7.64 36.31 -28.97
CA TYR A 141 6.95 35.87 -27.75
C TYR A 141 7.27 34.43 -27.35
N GLY A 142 7.78 33.61 -28.27
CA GLY A 142 8.30 32.31 -27.92
C GLY A 142 9.60 32.48 -27.16
N PHE A 143 9.65 31.82 -26.01
CA PHE A 143 10.75 31.92 -25.07
C PHE A 143 11.99 31.25 -25.68
N THR A 144 12.86 32.03 -26.32
CA THR A 144 14.23 31.58 -26.58
C THR A 144 14.91 31.49 -25.22
N LEU A 145 15.09 30.26 -24.73
CA LEU A 145 15.78 29.97 -23.49
C LEU A 145 17.29 30.20 -23.69
N MET A 146 17.70 31.44 -23.97
CA MET A 146 19.09 31.87 -24.00
C MET A 146 19.50 32.22 -22.57
N PHE A 147 19.69 31.19 -21.73
CA PHE A 147 20.38 31.34 -20.46
C PHE A 147 21.79 30.77 -20.62
N GLU A 148 22.79 31.64 -20.69
CA GLU A 148 24.16 31.25 -20.39
C GLU A 148 24.30 31.19 -18.86
N PHE A 149 24.81 30.05 -18.37
CA PHE A 149 25.13 29.84 -16.96
C PHE A 149 26.57 30.27 -16.72
N ASP A 150 26.83 30.99 -15.63
CA ASP A 150 28.22 31.28 -15.20
C ASP A 150 28.89 30.02 -14.61
N GLU A 151 30.19 30.11 -14.34
CA GLU A 151 31.01 29.00 -13.79
C GLU A 151 30.56 28.53 -12.39
N ASP A 152 29.70 29.29 -11.70
CA ASP A 152 29.09 28.95 -10.40
C ASP A 152 27.64 28.43 -10.53
N GLY A 153 27.13 28.28 -11.76
CA GLY A 153 25.80 27.74 -12.05
C GLY A 153 24.64 28.73 -11.84
N ASN A 154 24.92 30.04 -11.77
CA ASN A 154 23.90 31.07 -11.61
C ASN A 154 23.37 31.56 -12.96
N VAL A 155 22.06 31.81 -13.03
CA VAL A 155 21.37 32.29 -14.24
C VAL A 155 21.56 33.79 -14.41
N VAL A 156 22.41 34.20 -15.35
CA VAL A 156 22.60 35.62 -15.70
C VAL A 156 21.62 36.02 -16.81
N LYS A 157 20.79 37.04 -16.56
CA LYS A 157 19.90 37.61 -17.58
C LYS A 157 20.70 38.55 -18.47
N ILE A 158 20.86 38.22 -19.75
CA ILE A 158 21.27 39.21 -20.75
C ILE A 158 20.12 40.22 -20.87
N LYS A 159 20.40 41.48 -20.51
CA LYS A 159 19.44 42.58 -20.68
C LYS A 159 19.40 42.92 -22.16
N ASP A 160 18.34 42.51 -22.86
CA ASP A 160 17.99 43.15 -24.12
C ASP A 160 17.65 44.62 -23.86
N LYS A 161 18.42 45.50 -24.50
CA LYS A 161 18.17 46.94 -24.52
C LYS A 161 16.96 47.23 -25.40
N ASP A 162 16.14 48.15 -24.89
CA ASP A 162 15.19 49.02 -25.57
C ASP A 162 14.04 48.38 -26.36
N LYS A 163 12.84 48.50 -25.77
CA LYS A 163 11.65 49.09 -26.43
C LYS A 163 10.58 49.41 -25.38
N SER A 164 10.59 50.66 -24.94
CA SER A 164 9.45 51.30 -24.27
C SER A 164 8.36 51.56 -25.30
N VAL A 165 7.23 50.88 -25.19
CA VAL A 165 5.99 51.28 -25.87
C VAL A 165 5.00 51.68 -24.78
N GLU A 166 4.60 52.95 -24.82
CA GLU A 166 3.60 53.56 -23.93
C GLU A 166 2.27 52.80 -24.03
N ASP A 167 1.73 52.39 -22.89
CA ASP A 167 0.48 51.64 -22.76
C ASP A 167 -0.66 52.60 -22.38
N VAL A 168 -1.47 52.99 -23.36
CA VAL A 168 -2.74 53.70 -23.17
C VAL A 168 -3.88 52.76 -23.58
N GLY A 169 -4.36 51.96 -22.64
CA GLY A 169 -5.50 51.05 -22.79
C GLY A 169 -5.68 50.15 -21.54
N PRO A 170 -6.81 49.45 -21.36
CA PRO A 170 -6.97 48.50 -20.26
C PRO A 170 -5.99 47.34 -20.44
N GLY A 171 -4.85 47.44 -19.76
CA GLY A 171 -3.67 46.61 -19.97
C GLY A 171 -3.95 45.11 -19.89
N ASN A 172 -3.34 44.37 -20.83
CA ASN A 172 -3.48 42.93 -20.99
C ASN A 172 -3.05 42.17 -19.71
N THR A 173 -4.04 41.68 -18.95
CA THR A 173 -3.87 40.98 -17.66
C THR A 173 -3.28 39.57 -17.78
N ASN A 174 -3.16 39.03 -19.00
CA ASN A 174 -2.63 37.68 -19.22
C ASN A 174 -1.15 37.56 -18.84
N LYS A 175 -0.35 38.64 -19.02
CA LYS A 175 1.06 38.66 -18.61
C LYS A 175 1.20 38.48 -17.09
N HIS A 176 0.38 39.17 -16.31
CA HIS A 176 0.34 39.02 -14.86
C HIS A 176 -0.19 37.64 -14.45
N ARG A 177 -1.19 37.10 -15.15
CA ARG A 177 -1.74 35.78 -14.87
C ARG A 177 -0.72 34.65 -15.09
N VAL A 178 0.06 34.74 -16.16
CA VAL A 178 1.13 33.77 -16.44
C VAL A 178 2.28 33.90 -15.42
N GLN A 179 2.65 35.13 -15.04
CA GLN A 179 3.64 35.35 -13.98
C GLN A 179 3.18 34.80 -12.62
N GLN A 180 1.91 34.98 -12.26
CA GLN A 180 1.33 34.42 -11.03
C GLN A 180 1.29 32.90 -11.06
N ALA A 181 0.90 32.29 -12.19
CA ALA A 181 0.93 30.84 -12.34
C ALA A 181 2.35 30.27 -12.20
N GLN A 182 3.37 30.93 -12.78
CA GLN A 182 4.77 30.51 -12.65
C GLN A 182 5.33 30.70 -11.23
N GLN A 183 4.98 31.80 -10.55
CA GLN A 183 5.32 32.00 -9.14
C GLN A 183 4.67 30.93 -8.26
N ALA A 184 3.39 30.62 -8.48
CA ALA A 184 2.68 29.59 -7.74
C ALA A 184 3.31 28.18 -7.92
N VAL A 185 3.76 27.83 -9.14
CA VAL A 185 4.47 26.56 -9.38
C VAL A 185 5.82 26.55 -8.67
N ARG A 186 6.58 27.65 -8.72
CA ARG A 186 7.87 27.78 -8.02
C ARG A 186 7.70 27.66 -6.51
N GLU A 187 6.68 28.29 -5.93
CA GLU A 187 6.37 28.20 -4.51
C GLU A 187 5.93 26.78 -4.10
N LYS A 188 5.13 26.09 -4.93
CA LYS A 188 4.78 24.69 -4.70
C LYS A 188 6.02 23.78 -4.69
N MET A 189 6.90 23.90 -5.68
CA MET A 189 8.14 23.10 -5.70
C MET A 189 9.06 23.41 -4.51
N LYS A 190 9.18 24.68 -4.12
CA LYS A 190 9.95 25.06 -2.93
C LYS A 190 9.37 24.47 -1.65
N THR A 191 8.05 24.56 -1.47
CA THR A 191 7.39 24.02 -0.27
C THR A 191 7.41 22.49 -0.21
N GLU A 192 7.29 21.80 -1.35
CA GLU A 192 7.44 20.34 -1.44
C GLU A 192 8.86 19.89 -1.13
N HIS A 193 9.87 20.59 -1.67
CA HIS A 193 11.26 20.35 -1.35
C HIS A 193 11.54 20.55 0.14
N ASP A 194 11.08 21.66 0.73
CA ASP A 194 11.25 21.94 2.16
C ASP A 194 10.55 20.89 3.04
N LYS A 195 9.37 20.38 2.63
CA LYS A 195 8.68 19.28 3.31
C LYS A 195 9.50 17.98 3.25
N LYS A 196 10.04 17.64 2.08
CA LYS A 196 10.88 16.45 1.88
C LYS A 196 12.15 16.51 2.74
N VAL A 197 12.84 17.64 2.73
CA VAL A 197 14.05 17.86 3.55
C VAL A 197 13.72 17.75 5.05
N LYS A 198 12.61 18.33 5.51
CA LYS A 198 12.17 18.19 6.91
C LYS A 198 11.88 16.73 7.28
N TYR A 199 11.18 16.00 6.43
CA TYR A 199 10.86 14.59 6.65
C TYR A 199 12.12 13.72 6.72
N GLU A 200 13.06 13.89 5.78
CA GLU A 200 14.33 13.18 5.78
C GLU A 200 15.16 13.49 7.03
N LYS A 201 15.20 14.76 7.45
CA LYS A 201 15.87 15.18 8.69
C LYS A 201 15.25 14.54 9.94
N GLU A 202 13.92 14.44 10.00
CA GLU A 202 13.22 13.79 11.11
C GLU A 202 13.48 12.27 11.13
N LEU A 203 13.50 11.63 9.96
CA LEU A 203 13.79 10.19 9.84
C LEU A 203 15.21 9.87 10.31
N LEU A 204 16.21 10.68 9.91
CA LEU A 204 17.59 10.54 10.37
C LEU A 204 17.72 10.79 11.89
N ALA A 205 16.98 11.74 12.45
CA ALA A 205 16.97 11.98 13.89
C ALA A 205 16.35 10.79 14.67
N LYS A 206 15.25 10.20 14.16
CA LYS A 206 14.63 9.00 14.75
C LYS A 206 15.58 7.79 14.70
N ASP A 207 16.31 7.61 13.61
CA ASP A 207 17.30 6.52 13.49
C ASP A 207 18.48 6.69 14.46
N LYS A 208 19.02 7.92 14.57
CA LYS A 208 20.05 8.25 15.58
C LYS A 208 19.56 7.96 17.01
N ALA A 209 18.34 8.38 17.35
CA ALA A 209 17.76 8.14 18.67
C ALA A 209 17.54 6.63 18.95
N ARG A 210 17.16 5.84 17.94
CA ARG A 210 17.07 4.37 18.06
C ARG A 210 18.43 3.73 18.30
N LYS A 211 19.44 4.13 17.54
CA LYS A 211 20.83 3.66 17.69
C LYS A 211 21.40 4.01 19.07
N ASP A 212 21.16 5.21 19.57
CA ASP A 212 21.64 5.62 20.90
C ASP A 212 20.92 4.89 22.03
N LYS A 213 19.60 4.65 21.92
CA LYS A 213 18.87 3.82 22.88
C LYS A 213 19.35 2.36 22.87
N ALA A 214 19.65 1.80 21.69
CA ALA A 214 20.22 0.46 21.58
C ALA A 214 21.59 0.38 22.24
N LYS A 215 22.49 1.33 21.95
CA LYS A 215 23.82 1.43 22.61
C LYS A 215 23.72 1.55 24.13
N LYS A 216 22.79 2.37 24.65
CA LYS A 216 22.58 2.49 26.10
C LYS A 216 22.07 1.18 26.72
N ARG A 217 21.18 0.45 26.03
CA ARG A 217 20.69 -0.87 26.49
C ARG A 217 21.81 -1.92 26.47
N THR A 218 22.66 -1.95 25.45
CA THR A 218 23.77 -2.90 25.37
C THR A 218 24.81 -2.64 26.46
N VAL A 219 25.20 -1.38 26.69
CA VAL A 219 26.13 -1.01 27.77
C VAL A 219 25.57 -1.38 29.15
N LYS A 220 24.26 -1.16 29.40
CA LYS A 220 23.63 -1.57 30.67
C LYS A 220 23.65 -3.09 30.86
N ARG A 221 23.41 -3.86 29.78
CA ARG A 221 23.42 -5.33 29.81
C ARG A 221 24.82 -5.90 30.01
N GLU A 222 25.84 -5.27 29.45
CA GLU A 222 27.24 -5.66 29.61
C GLU A 222 27.74 -5.34 31.03
N LYS A 223 27.41 -4.17 31.57
CA LYS A 223 27.71 -3.80 32.97
C LYS A 223 27.07 -4.76 33.99
N GLN A 224 25.89 -5.30 33.70
CA GLN A 224 25.25 -6.33 34.55
C GLN A 224 25.91 -7.71 34.45
N ARG A 225 26.57 -8.03 33.32
CA ARG A 225 27.23 -9.33 33.12
C ARG A 225 28.68 -9.35 33.64
N GLY A 226 29.36 -8.21 33.66
CA GLY A 226 30.74 -8.09 34.17
C GLY A 226 30.85 -7.84 35.68
N CYS A 227 29.73 -7.78 36.41
CA CYS A 227 29.70 -7.61 37.88
C CYS A 227 29.07 -8.83 38.60
N GLY A 228 29.22 -10.02 38.02
CA GLY A 228 28.89 -11.31 38.65
C GLY A 228 30.15 -12.11 38.90
#